data_AF-A0A7X7CCL5-F1
#
_entry.id   AF-A0A7X7CCL5-F1
#
_cell.length_a   1.000
_cell.length_b   1.000
_cell.length_c   1.000
_cell.angle_alpha   90.00
_cell.angle_beta   90.00
_cell.angle_gamma   90.00
#
_symmetry.space_group_name_H-M   'P 1'
#
loop_
_entity.id
_entity.type
_entity.pdbx_description
1 polymer ?
#
loop_
_entity_poly.entity_id
_entity_poly.type
_entity_poly.pdbx_seq_one_letter_code
_entity_poly.pdbx_strand_id
1 'polypeptide(L)'
;MTFRRATLAALALLLPLTAGCGLRLDEPDPSPAPPSEAEGVRQREALRASAYADAAPGGSEAAAALASHAAEHLAALGGVWEPWPDGDGPVDEDGLPLHPSPTADVGPFPDVQGVLGSLAVTTPEVCAAALAEQDPGLATLYSSICVSRTLDWDALAAELGMPGPEAPAAPTDLWTRDAELVRTLDAAAWATDRQAAAARAAGSEGWQALEAQAHRYRELALDSAAANGWAGTTQDPRQPSYDPDALPDQTAIAAALARAATAAVPNSSDRGGVLDLALSSGLTARRADVNLEALPGIG
;
A
#
# COMPACT_ATOMS: atom_id res chain seq x y z
N MET A 1 -42.68 41.61 -59.18
CA MET A 1 -44.09 42.03 -58.95
C MET A 1 -44.54 41.46 -57.63
N THR A 2 -44.74 42.36 -56.67
CA THR A 2 -45.26 42.16 -55.32
C THR A 2 -46.76 41.93 -55.35
N PHE A 3 -47.28 40.98 -54.58
CA PHE A 3 -48.56 41.14 -53.86
C PHE A 3 -48.55 40.35 -52.55
N ARG A 4 -48.57 41.11 -51.44
CA ARG A 4 -49.00 40.69 -50.10
C ARG A 4 -50.53 40.79 -50.01
N ARG A 5 -51.14 39.93 -49.19
CA ARG A 5 -52.21 40.19 -48.17
C ARG A 5 -52.82 38.84 -47.78
N ALA A 6 -52.63 38.38 -46.53
CA ALA A 6 -53.57 38.48 -45.40
C ALA A 6 -54.79 37.52 -45.59
N THR A 7 -55.25 36.70 -44.65
CA THR A 7 -55.44 36.90 -43.21
C THR A 7 -55.81 35.55 -42.57
N LEU A 8 -55.56 35.45 -41.26
CA LEU A 8 -55.97 34.43 -40.28
C LEU A 8 -57.36 33.79 -40.48
N ALA A 9 -57.43 32.48 -40.23
CA ALA A 9 -58.55 31.86 -39.51
C ALA A 9 -58.07 30.57 -38.83
N ALA A 10 -58.01 30.63 -37.50
CA ALA A 10 -57.75 29.49 -36.62
C ALA A 10 -58.94 28.52 -36.64
N LEU A 11 -58.68 27.21 -36.66
CA LEU A 11 -59.57 26.24 -36.02
C LEU A 11 -58.87 24.92 -35.70
N ALA A 12 -58.84 24.63 -34.40
CA ALA A 12 -58.98 23.33 -33.76
C ALA A 12 -57.90 22.25 -34.00
N LEU A 13 -57.06 22.10 -32.96
CA LEU A 13 -56.85 20.86 -32.21
C LEU A 13 -57.46 19.59 -32.84
N LEU A 14 -56.58 18.64 -33.19
CA LEU A 14 -56.79 17.20 -32.98
C LEU A 14 -55.49 16.45 -33.31
N LEU A 15 -54.63 16.31 -32.30
CA LEU A 15 -53.63 15.25 -32.22
C LEU A 15 -54.34 13.98 -31.73
N PRO A 16 -54.16 12.85 -32.42
CA PRO A 16 -53.80 11.61 -31.73
C PRO A 16 -52.56 11.00 -32.43
N LEU A 17 -51.40 10.98 -31.77
CA LEU A 17 -50.96 9.83 -30.96
C LEU A 17 -50.98 8.49 -31.73
N THR A 18 -50.15 8.33 -32.77
CA THR A 18 -49.85 6.99 -33.33
C THR A 18 -48.43 6.79 -33.88
N ALA A 19 -47.51 7.74 -33.71
CA ALA A 19 -46.09 7.56 -34.03
C ALA A 19 -45.28 7.37 -32.75
N GLY A 20 -45.53 6.27 -32.04
CA GLY A 20 -44.93 5.99 -30.74
C GLY A 20 -44.99 4.52 -30.34
N CYS A 21 -45.11 3.60 -31.30
CA CYS A 21 -44.69 2.21 -31.07
C CYS A 21 -43.17 2.18 -31.18
N GLY A 22 -42.50 2.80 -30.20
CA GLY A 22 -41.11 2.48 -29.93
C GLY A 22 -41.09 1.02 -29.51
N LEU A 23 -40.73 0.16 -30.45
CA LEU A 23 -40.40 -1.23 -30.16
C LEU A 23 -39.24 -1.15 -29.16
N ARG A 24 -39.54 -1.26 -27.86
CA ARG A 24 -38.53 -1.58 -26.87
C ARG A 24 -38.20 -3.02 -27.18
N LEU A 25 -37.14 -3.24 -27.95
CA LEU A 25 -36.50 -4.54 -27.97
C LEU A 25 -36.20 -4.79 -26.50
N ASP A 26 -36.87 -5.78 -25.91
CA ASP A 26 -36.55 -6.34 -24.60
C ASP A 26 -35.18 -7.02 -24.71
N GLU A 27 -34.17 -6.24 -25.07
CA GLU A 27 -32.79 -6.60 -24.84
C GLU A 27 -32.66 -6.52 -23.32
N PRO A 28 -32.43 -7.65 -22.64
CA PRO A 28 -32.25 -7.62 -21.19
C PRO A 28 -31.16 -6.59 -20.91
N ASP A 29 -31.37 -5.75 -19.88
CA ASP A 29 -30.35 -4.80 -19.46
C ASP A 29 -29.01 -5.54 -19.40
N PRO A 30 -27.93 -5.00 -20.00
CA PRO A 30 -26.68 -5.70 -20.06
C PRO A 30 -26.28 -6.11 -18.65
N SER A 31 -26.04 -7.41 -18.44
CA SER A 31 -25.60 -7.90 -17.14
C SER A 31 -24.38 -7.09 -16.69
N PRO A 32 -24.33 -6.62 -15.43
CA PRO A 32 -23.19 -5.87 -14.95
C PRO A 32 -21.92 -6.67 -15.23
N ALA A 33 -20.89 -6.01 -15.75
CA ALA A 33 -19.60 -6.65 -15.96
C ALA A 33 -19.09 -7.16 -14.60
N PRO A 34 -18.47 -8.36 -14.55
CA PRO A 34 -17.84 -8.82 -13.33
C PRO A 34 -16.78 -7.81 -12.87
N PRO A 35 -16.51 -7.71 -11.56
CA PRO A 35 -15.45 -6.84 -11.05
C PRO A 35 -14.12 -7.16 -11.74
N SER A 36 -13.29 -6.14 -11.95
CA SER A 36 -11.94 -6.34 -12.48
C SER A 36 -11.09 -7.15 -11.50
N GLU A 37 -10.00 -7.77 -11.98
CA GLU A 37 -9.07 -8.47 -11.10
C GLU A 37 -8.52 -7.57 -9.99
N ALA A 38 -8.21 -6.30 -10.32
CA ALA A 38 -7.76 -5.29 -9.36
C ALA A 38 -8.82 -5.01 -8.28
N GLU A 39 -10.10 -4.91 -8.67
CA GLU A 39 -11.20 -4.75 -7.70
C GLU A 39 -11.35 -6.01 -6.83
N GLY A 40 -11.13 -7.19 -7.38
CA GLY A 40 -11.10 -8.44 -6.61
C GLY A 40 -10.01 -8.47 -5.54
N VAL A 41 -8.80 -7.98 -5.85
CA VAL A 41 -7.71 -7.85 -4.88
C VAL A 41 -8.05 -6.82 -3.81
N ARG A 42 -8.52 -5.62 -4.21
CA ARG A 42 -8.91 -4.55 -3.28
C ARG A 42 -9.98 -5.02 -2.31
N GLN A 43 -11.05 -5.66 -2.82
CA GLN A 43 -12.14 -6.16 -2.00
C GLN A 43 -11.67 -7.27 -1.04
N ARG A 44 -10.81 -8.20 -1.49
CA ARG A 44 -10.23 -9.23 -0.61
C ARG A 44 -9.42 -8.60 0.53
N GLU A 45 -8.57 -7.63 0.23
CA GLU A 45 -7.76 -6.97 1.26
C GLU A 45 -8.61 -6.11 2.20
N ALA A 46 -9.71 -5.52 1.72
CA ALA A 46 -10.66 -4.80 2.57
C ALA A 46 -11.37 -5.75 3.55
N LEU A 47 -11.82 -6.92 3.08
CA LEU A 47 -12.42 -7.94 3.94
C LEU A 47 -11.44 -8.45 5.02
N ARG A 48 -10.18 -8.69 4.65
CA ARG A 48 -9.13 -9.07 5.61
C ARG A 48 -8.84 -7.97 6.61
N ALA A 49 -8.75 -6.72 6.16
CA ALA A 49 -8.58 -5.56 7.04
C ALA A 49 -9.73 -5.43 8.03
N SER A 50 -10.99 -5.62 7.58
CA SER A 50 -12.15 -5.68 8.48
C SER A 50 -12.02 -6.78 9.53
N ALA A 51 -11.65 -8.00 9.13
CA ALA A 51 -11.49 -9.12 10.06
C ALA A 51 -10.36 -8.89 11.08
N TYR A 52 -9.26 -8.24 10.69
CA TYR A 52 -8.18 -7.87 11.62
C TYR A 52 -8.55 -6.68 12.52
N ALA A 53 -9.34 -5.72 12.04
CA ALA A 53 -9.85 -4.62 12.86
C ALA A 53 -10.77 -5.14 13.99
N ASP A 54 -11.52 -6.20 13.72
CA ASP A 54 -12.37 -6.88 14.71
C ASP A 54 -11.58 -7.85 15.61
N ALA A 55 -10.29 -8.06 15.36
CA ALA A 55 -9.47 -8.95 16.18
C ALA A 55 -9.18 -8.31 17.55
N ALA A 56 -9.93 -8.75 18.57
CA ALA A 56 -9.71 -8.33 19.96
C ALA A 56 -9.31 -9.49 20.90
N PRO A 57 -8.32 -10.35 20.56
CA PRO A 57 -7.95 -11.45 21.44
C PRO A 57 -7.26 -10.93 22.72
N GLY A 58 -7.98 -11.00 23.84
CA GLY A 58 -7.41 -11.24 25.18
C GLY A 58 -6.41 -10.21 25.74
N GLY A 59 -6.47 -8.93 25.35
CA GLY A 59 -5.64 -7.87 25.94
C GLY A 59 -4.19 -7.79 25.43
N SER A 60 -3.89 -8.41 24.29
CA SER A 60 -2.61 -8.24 23.59
C SER A 60 -2.47 -6.82 23.05
N GLU A 61 -1.35 -6.15 23.39
CA GLU A 61 -1.03 -4.82 22.89
C GLU A 61 -0.69 -4.85 21.39
N ALA A 62 0.01 -5.90 20.93
CA ALA A 62 0.33 -6.04 19.51
C ALA A 62 -0.92 -6.33 18.67
N ALA A 63 -1.88 -7.11 19.19
CA ALA A 63 -3.16 -7.33 18.51
C ALA A 63 -4.00 -6.05 18.46
N ALA A 64 -3.99 -5.23 19.51
CA ALA A 64 -4.67 -3.95 19.53
C ALA A 64 -4.05 -2.95 18.52
N ALA A 65 -2.72 -2.93 18.39
CA ALA A 65 -2.03 -2.12 17.38
C ALA A 65 -2.39 -2.58 15.96
N LEU A 66 -2.35 -3.89 15.68
CA LEU A 66 -2.79 -4.45 14.40
C LEU A 66 -4.24 -4.05 14.08
N ALA A 67 -5.15 -4.15 15.04
CA ALA A 67 -6.55 -3.78 14.83
C ALA A 67 -6.70 -2.30 14.46
N SER A 68 -5.91 -1.41 15.09
CA SER A 68 -5.85 0.01 14.74
C SER A 68 -5.34 0.22 13.31
N HIS A 69 -4.20 -0.38 12.95
CA HIS A 69 -3.65 -0.28 11.59
C HIS A 69 -4.62 -0.87 10.55
N ALA A 70 -5.28 -1.99 10.87
CA ALA A 70 -6.24 -2.63 9.98
C ALA A 70 -7.49 -1.76 9.74
N ALA A 71 -7.94 -0.99 10.73
CA ALA A 71 -9.02 -0.02 10.55
C ALA A 71 -8.60 1.12 9.59
N GLU A 72 -7.37 1.62 9.71
CA GLU A 72 -6.81 2.63 8.79
C GLU A 72 -6.67 2.05 7.38
N HIS A 73 -6.19 0.81 7.25
CA HIS A 73 -6.12 0.10 5.96
C HIS A 73 -7.50 -0.05 5.31
N LEU A 74 -8.52 -0.43 6.09
CA LEU A 74 -9.89 -0.59 5.59
C LEU A 74 -10.43 0.74 5.05
N ALA A 75 -10.21 1.84 5.77
CA ALA A 75 -10.59 3.17 5.31
C ALA A 75 -9.86 3.56 4.03
N ALA A 76 -8.54 3.33 3.95
CA ALA A 76 -7.73 3.61 2.77
C ALA A 76 -8.12 2.78 1.55
N LEU A 77 -8.57 1.54 1.75
CA LEU A 77 -9.10 0.65 0.70
C LEU A 77 -10.53 1.03 0.24
N GLY A 78 -11.16 2.02 0.87
CA GLY A 78 -12.52 2.47 0.55
C GLY A 78 -13.63 1.61 1.14
N GLY A 79 -13.33 0.77 2.15
CA GLY A 79 -14.29 -0.11 2.79
C GLY A 79 -14.57 -1.40 2.02
N VAL A 80 -15.46 -2.22 2.59
CA VAL A 80 -15.98 -3.43 1.94
C VAL A 80 -17.16 -3.03 1.07
N TRP A 81 -17.13 -3.43 -0.21
CA TRP A 81 -18.31 -3.29 -1.06
C TRP A 81 -19.40 -4.25 -0.59
N GLU A 82 -20.62 -3.73 -0.41
CA GLU A 82 -21.80 -4.49 -0.07
C GLU A 82 -22.85 -4.38 -1.20
N PRO A 83 -23.41 -5.51 -1.66
CA PRO A 83 -24.47 -5.53 -2.67
C PRO A 83 -25.71 -4.71 -2.30
N TRP A 84 -26.20 -4.85 -1.07
CA TRP A 84 -27.38 -4.17 -0.54
C TRP A 84 -27.16 -3.84 0.95
N PRO A 85 -26.73 -2.61 1.28
CA PRO A 85 -26.37 -2.23 2.66
C PRO A 85 -27.51 -2.38 3.69
N ASP A 86 -28.76 -2.19 3.27
CA ASP A 86 -29.93 -2.28 4.14
C ASP A 86 -30.57 -3.69 4.19
N GLY A 87 -30.00 -4.67 3.47
CA GLY A 87 -30.44 -6.08 3.48
C GLY A 87 -31.66 -6.42 2.61
N ASP A 88 -32.34 -5.44 2.02
CA ASP A 88 -33.52 -5.63 1.15
C ASP A 88 -33.14 -5.92 -0.32
N GLY A 89 -32.20 -6.85 -0.53
CA GLY A 89 -31.75 -7.27 -1.86
C GLY A 89 -32.73 -8.24 -2.56
N PRO A 90 -32.70 -8.34 -3.89
CA PRO A 90 -33.45 -9.34 -4.62
C PRO A 90 -32.97 -10.75 -4.25
N VAL A 91 -33.93 -11.65 -4.10
CA VAL A 91 -33.73 -13.06 -3.75
C VAL A 91 -34.12 -13.97 -4.91
N ASP A 92 -33.56 -15.18 -4.93
CA ASP A 92 -33.97 -16.24 -5.85
C ASP A 92 -35.32 -16.86 -5.46
N GLU A 93 -35.74 -17.87 -6.22
CA GLU A 93 -37.01 -18.59 -6.02
C GLU A 93 -37.12 -19.26 -4.65
N ASP A 94 -35.98 -19.56 -4.01
CA ASP A 94 -35.87 -20.16 -2.67
C ASP A 94 -35.74 -19.12 -1.55
N GLY A 95 -35.73 -17.83 -1.89
CA GLY A 95 -35.60 -16.73 -0.94
C GLY A 95 -34.17 -16.43 -0.50
N LEU A 96 -33.15 -16.93 -1.22
CA LEU A 96 -31.74 -16.63 -0.96
C LEU A 96 -31.27 -15.38 -1.73
N PRO A 97 -30.40 -14.54 -1.17
CA PRO A 97 -29.89 -13.36 -1.87
C PRO A 97 -29.19 -13.71 -3.18
N LEU A 98 -29.54 -13.01 -4.27
CA LEU A 98 -28.91 -13.23 -5.58
C LEU A 98 -27.42 -12.85 -5.62
N HIS A 99 -27.01 -11.88 -4.80
CA HIS A 99 -25.60 -11.55 -4.57
C HIS A 99 -25.32 -11.52 -3.06
N PRO A 100 -24.84 -12.62 -2.46
CA PRO A 100 -24.58 -12.66 -1.03
C PRO A 100 -23.49 -11.64 -0.65
N SER A 101 -23.58 -11.12 0.57
CA SER A 101 -22.53 -10.24 1.11
C SER A 101 -21.18 -10.96 1.09
N PRO A 102 -20.12 -10.30 0.61
CA PRO A 102 -18.79 -10.89 0.61
C PRO A 102 -18.33 -11.21 2.03
N THR A 103 -17.71 -12.37 2.22
CA THR A 103 -17.15 -12.79 3.51
C THR A 103 -15.63 -12.81 3.45
N ALA A 104 -14.97 -12.41 4.53
CA ALA A 104 -13.53 -12.57 4.66
C ALA A 104 -13.14 -14.06 4.60
N ASP A 105 -11.98 -14.32 4.03
CA ASP A 105 -11.35 -15.64 3.99
C ASP A 105 -10.50 -15.93 5.24
N VAL A 106 -10.46 -14.99 6.17
CA VAL A 106 -9.79 -15.07 7.46
C VAL A 106 -10.76 -14.71 8.59
N GLY A 107 -10.43 -15.18 9.80
CA GLY A 107 -11.24 -14.94 10.98
C GLY A 107 -12.54 -15.76 11.02
N PRO A 108 -13.32 -15.66 12.11
CA PRO A 108 -13.00 -14.94 13.35
C PRO A 108 -11.79 -15.56 14.08
N PHE A 109 -11.12 -14.74 14.90
CA PHE A 109 -9.90 -15.17 15.60
C PHE A 109 -10.19 -15.44 17.08
N PRO A 110 -10.14 -16.72 17.54
CA PRO A 110 -10.40 -17.04 18.94
C PRO A 110 -9.25 -16.62 19.87
N ASP A 111 -8.04 -16.50 19.35
CA ASP A 111 -6.83 -16.15 20.10
C ASP A 111 -5.78 -15.45 19.20
N VAL A 112 -4.73 -14.92 19.85
CA VAL A 112 -3.62 -14.21 19.18
C VAL A 112 -2.86 -15.12 18.23
N GLN A 113 -2.73 -16.41 18.54
CA GLN A 113 -2.00 -17.36 17.70
C GLN A 113 -2.72 -17.59 16.36
N GLY A 114 -4.06 -17.57 16.36
CA GLY A 114 -4.87 -17.61 15.14
C GLY A 114 -4.67 -16.37 14.26
N VAL A 115 -4.54 -15.18 14.86
CA VAL A 115 -4.21 -13.94 14.14
C VAL A 115 -2.82 -14.04 13.51
N LEU A 116 -1.82 -14.46 14.29
CA LEU A 116 -0.44 -14.67 13.82
C LEU A 116 -0.38 -15.65 12.65
N GLY A 117 -1.06 -16.80 12.76
CA GLY A 117 -1.12 -17.81 11.69
C GLY A 117 -1.76 -17.27 10.40
N SER A 118 -2.77 -16.41 10.54
CA SER A 118 -3.42 -15.75 9.40
C SER A 118 -2.51 -14.73 8.71
N LEU A 119 -1.79 -13.90 9.47
CA LEU A 119 -0.82 -12.95 8.92
C LEU A 119 0.32 -13.66 8.18
N ALA A 120 0.80 -14.80 8.70
CA ALA A 120 1.86 -15.57 8.07
C ALA A 120 1.46 -16.11 6.68
N VAL A 121 0.17 -16.38 6.46
CA VAL A 121 -0.37 -16.87 5.18
C VAL A 121 -0.70 -15.72 4.23
N THR A 122 -1.35 -14.66 4.73
CA THR A 122 -1.92 -13.61 3.86
C THR A 122 -0.99 -12.43 3.58
N THR A 123 -0.02 -12.15 4.45
CA THR A 123 0.96 -11.07 4.23
C THR A 123 1.75 -11.25 2.93
N PRO A 124 2.28 -12.45 2.61
CA PRO A 124 2.94 -12.67 1.32
C PRO A 124 2.06 -12.39 0.10
N GLU A 125 0.75 -12.61 0.20
CA GLU A 125 -0.19 -12.39 -0.90
C GLU A 125 -0.39 -10.89 -1.20
N VAL A 126 -0.52 -10.05 -0.17
CA VAL A 126 -0.62 -8.60 -0.38
C VAL A 126 0.72 -7.99 -0.85
N CYS A 127 1.85 -8.55 -0.41
CA CYS A 127 3.15 -8.17 -0.94
C CYS A 127 3.27 -8.51 -2.44
N ALA A 128 2.81 -9.70 -2.85
CA ALA A 128 2.77 -10.07 -4.27
C ALA A 128 1.81 -9.17 -5.08
N ALA A 129 0.66 -8.81 -4.51
CA ALA A 129 -0.28 -7.88 -5.13
C ALA A 129 0.35 -6.49 -5.33
N ALA A 130 1.09 -5.97 -4.35
CA ALA A 130 1.78 -4.68 -4.46
C ALA A 130 2.76 -4.64 -5.64
N LEU A 131 3.48 -5.74 -5.89
CA LEU A 131 4.42 -5.84 -7.00
C LEU A 131 3.72 -5.93 -8.36
N ALA A 132 2.58 -6.62 -8.43
CA ALA A 132 1.83 -6.86 -9.64
C ALA A 132 0.93 -5.67 -10.05
N GLU A 133 0.53 -4.83 -9.11
CA GLU A 133 -0.40 -3.71 -9.32
C GLU A 133 0.19 -2.65 -10.28
N GLN A 134 -0.63 -2.21 -11.23
CA GLN A 134 -0.24 -1.26 -12.27
C GLN A 134 -0.66 0.16 -11.93
N ASP A 135 -1.73 0.34 -11.16
CA ASP A 135 -2.10 1.65 -10.64
C ASP A 135 -1.09 2.08 -9.56
N PRO A 136 -0.37 3.20 -9.73
CA PRO A 136 0.65 3.62 -8.78
C PRO A 136 0.10 3.88 -7.37
N GLY A 137 -1.13 4.36 -7.25
CA GLY A 137 -1.76 4.66 -5.96
C GLY A 137 -2.10 3.39 -5.19
N LEU A 138 -2.74 2.42 -5.84
CA LEU A 138 -3.03 1.11 -5.24
C LEU A 138 -1.75 0.32 -4.97
N ALA A 139 -0.74 0.41 -5.84
CA ALA A 139 0.56 -0.22 -5.60
C ALA A 139 1.23 0.34 -4.33
N THR A 140 1.24 1.67 -4.14
CA THR A 140 1.70 2.27 -2.87
C THR A 140 0.90 1.77 -1.68
N LEU A 141 -0.44 1.75 -1.78
CA LEU A 141 -1.29 1.29 -0.69
C LEU A 141 -1.02 -0.18 -0.31
N TYR A 142 -0.94 -1.07 -1.30
CA TYR A 142 -0.62 -2.49 -1.05
C TYR A 142 0.80 -2.68 -0.51
N SER A 143 1.78 -1.88 -0.94
CA SER A 143 3.12 -1.89 -0.34
C SER A 143 3.08 -1.48 1.12
N SER A 144 2.33 -0.44 1.47
CA SER A 144 2.16 -0.01 2.85
C SER A 144 1.46 -1.05 3.72
N ILE A 145 0.41 -1.70 3.20
CA ILE A 145 -0.27 -2.81 3.89
C ILE A 145 0.68 -4.01 4.07
N CYS A 146 1.44 -4.38 3.05
CA CYS A 146 2.44 -5.45 3.11
C CYS A 146 3.48 -5.17 4.21
N VAL A 147 4.05 -3.96 4.23
CA VAL A 147 5.04 -3.57 5.24
C VAL A 147 4.41 -3.54 6.63
N SER A 148 3.27 -2.86 6.81
CA SER A 148 2.57 -2.79 8.11
C SER A 148 2.25 -4.18 8.65
N ARG A 149 1.62 -5.06 7.86
CA ARG A 149 1.30 -6.43 8.29
C ARG A 149 2.54 -7.27 8.62
N THR A 150 3.66 -7.04 7.93
CA THR A 150 4.93 -7.71 8.27
C THR A 150 5.45 -7.27 9.63
N LEU A 151 5.33 -5.99 9.98
CA LEU A 151 5.75 -5.47 11.29
C LEU A 151 4.81 -5.90 12.41
N ASP A 152 3.49 -5.94 12.13
CA ASP A 152 2.49 -6.47 13.07
C ASP A 152 2.69 -7.97 13.29
N TRP A 153 3.04 -8.73 12.25
CA TRP A 153 3.46 -10.13 12.37
C TRP A 153 4.67 -10.23 13.31
N ASP A 154 5.75 -9.48 13.07
CA ASP A 154 6.95 -9.53 13.92
C ASP A 154 6.63 -9.19 15.39
N ALA A 155 5.77 -8.21 15.63
CA ALA A 155 5.32 -7.81 16.96
C ALA A 155 4.51 -8.90 17.68
N LEU A 156 3.52 -9.48 16.99
CA LEU A 156 2.71 -10.58 17.52
C LEU A 156 3.55 -11.83 17.80
N ALA A 157 4.49 -12.15 16.91
CA ALA A 157 5.41 -13.26 17.11
C ALA A 157 6.30 -13.03 18.35
N ALA A 158 6.84 -11.82 18.52
CA ALA A 158 7.63 -11.46 19.68
C ALA A 158 6.83 -11.59 21.00
N GLU A 159 5.58 -11.14 21.04
CA GLU A 159 4.71 -11.26 22.22
C GLU A 159 4.47 -12.73 22.60
N LEU A 160 4.30 -13.61 21.61
CA LEU A 160 4.11 -15.05 21.81
C LEU A 160 5.40 -15.84 22.03
N GLY A 161 6.58 -15.21 21.95
CA GLY A 161 7.88 -15.90 21.97
C GLY A 161 8.08 -16.86 20.79
N MET A 162 7.43 -16.56 19.65
CA MET A 162 7.50 -17.30 18.40
C MET A 162 8.46 -16.63 17.42
N PRO A 163 9.00 -17.36 16.42
CA PRO A 163 9.77 -16.73 15.36
C PRO A 163 8.89 -15.79 14.53
N GLY A 164 9.34 -14.54 14.37
CA GLY A 164 8.77 -13.58 13.44
C GLY A 164 9.14 -13.84 11.98
N PRO A 165 8.73 -12.97 11.05
CA PRO A 165 9.14 -13.06 9.66
C PRO A 165 10.66 -12.92 9.51
N GLU A 166 11.23 -13.69 8.58
CA GLU A 166 12.62 -13.51 8.18
C GLU A 166 12.75 -12.17 7.45
N ALA A 167 13.74 -11.37 7.86
CA ALA A 167 14.01 -10.12 7.16
C ALA A 167 14.65 -10.44 5.79
N PRO A 168 14.16 -9.86 4.69
CA PRO A 168 14.83 -9.98 3.40
C PRO A 168 16.28 -9.50 3.51
N ALA A 169 17.15 -10.08 2.68
CA ALA A 169 18.50 -9.55 2.57
C ALA A 169 18.42 -8.13 1.99
N ALA A 170 19.19 -7.20 2.57
CA ALA A 170 19.29 -5.86 2.00
C ALA A 170 19.78 -5.96 0.56
N PRO A 171 19.14 -5.27 -0.40
CA PRO A 171 19.51 -5.37 -1.81
C PRO A 171 20.94 -4.89 -2.01
N THR A 172 21.69 -5.63 -2.84
CA THR A 172 23.04 -5.27 -3.26
C THR A 172 23.05 -4.36 -4.49
N ASP A 173 21.97 -4.41 -5.24
CA ASP A 173 21.67 -3.68 -6.44
C ASP A 173 20.20 -3.27 -6.37
N LEU A 174 19.92 -2.00 -6.70
CA LEU A 174 18.59 -1.45 -6.66
C LEU A 174 18.52 -0.29 -7.65
N TRP A 175 17.53 -0.33 -8.53
CA TRP A 175 17.23 0.79 -9.41
C TRP A 175 15.83 1.33 -9.14
N THR A 176 15.79 2.58 -8.69
CA THR A 176 14.57 3.35 -8.48
C THR A 176 14.55 4.62 -9.34
N ARG A 177 13.36 5.08 -9.73
CA ARG A 177 13.14 6.43 -10.29
C ARG A 177 12.53 7.38 -9.27
N ASP A 178 12.50 7.00 -8.01
CA ASP A 178 12.00 7.84 -6.93
C ASP A 178 13.12 8.75 -6.41
N ALA A 179 12.98 10.04 -6.65
CA ALA A 179 14.00 11.02 -6.28
C ALA A 179 14.17 11.15 -4.75
N GLU A 180 13.11 10.89 -3.99
CA GLU A 180 13.16 10.94 -2.53
C GLU A 180 13.90 9.72 -1.99
N LEU A 181 13.64 8.50 -2.50
CA LEU A 181 14.42 7.33 -2.10
C LEU A 181 15.91 7.48 -2.42
N VAL A 182 16.27 8.01 -3.60
CA VAL A 182 17.67 8.31 -3.93
C VAL A 182 18.30 9.28 -2.93
N ARG A 183 17.56 10.33 -2.54
CA ARG A 183 18.00 11.29 -1.52
C ARG A 183 18.16 10.64 -0.15
N THR A 184 17.22 9.78 0.25
CA THR A 184 17.25 9.08 1.54
C THR A 184 18.41 8.08 1.61
N LEU A 185 18.71 7.36 0.52
CA LEU A 185 19.88 6.47 0.44
C LEU A 185 21.19 7.26 0.59
N ASP A 186 21.33 8.39 -0.09
CA ASP A 186 22.53 9.25 0.03
C ASP A 186 22.66 9.86 1.45
N ALA A 187 21.54 10.28 2.04
CA ALA A 187 21.50 10.74 3.44
C ALA A 187 21.89 9.63 4.43
N ALA A 188 21.39 8.42 4.23
CA ALA A 188 21.72 7.24 5.02
C ALA A 188 23.21 6.88 4.89
N ALA A 189 23.79 6.98 3.69
CA ALA A 189 25.22 6.79 3.46
C ALA A 189 26.04 7.82 4.23
N TRP A 190 25.67 9.11 4.13
CA TRP A 190 26.36 10.19 4.83
C TRP A 190 26.29 10.04 6.35
N ALA A 191 25.13 9.71 6.90
CA ALA A 191 24.94 9.52 8.34
C ALA A 191 25.70 8.29 8.86
N THR A 192 25.67 7.17 8.11
CA THR A 192 26.39 5.94 8.47
C THR A 192 27.91 6.13 8.41
N ASP A 193 28.44 6.85 7.42
CA ASP A 193 29.87 7.19 7.35
C ASP A 193 30.34 7.98 8.57
N ARG A 194 29.52 8.95 9.04
CA ARG A 194 29.83 9.71 10.25
C ARG A 194 29.87 8.83 11.48
N GLN A 195 28.90 7.93 11.61
CA GLN A 195 28.87 6.96 12.72
C GLN A 195 30.07 6.02 12.65
N ALA A 196 30.46 5.56 11.45
CA ALA A 196 31.65 4.75 11.25
C ALA A 196 32.94 5.50 11.64
N ALA A 197 33.06 6.77 11.27
CA ALA A 197 34.18 7.63 11.65
C ALA A 197 34.25 7.84 13.17
N ALA A 198 33.12 8.07 13.83
CA ALA A 198 33.03 8.20 15.28
C ALA A 198 33.41 6.89 15.99
N ALA A 199 32.86 5.74 15.52
CA ALA A 199 33.18 4.41 16.04
C ALA A 199 34.67 4.09 15.89
N ARG A 200 35.27 4.39 14.73
CA ARG A 200 36.71 4.23 14.50
C ARG A 200 37.52 5.10 15.47
N ALA A 201 37.17 6.36 15.65
CA ALA A 201 37.86 7.27 16.55
C ALA A 201 37.77 6.82 18.02
N ALA A 202 36.64 6.22 18.40
CA ALA A 202 36.42 5.61 19.71
C ALA A 202 37.10 4.23 19.88
N GLY A 203 37.67 3.65 18.82
CA GLY A 203 38.24 2.31 18.83
C GLY A 203 37.19 1.20 18.99
N SER A 204 35.92 1.48 18.67
CA SER A 204 34.83 0.52 18.76
C SER A 204 34.99 -0.58 17.72
N GLU A 205 34.70 -1.83 18.10
CA GLU A 205 34.54 -2.92 17.13
C GLU A 205 33.31 -2.63 16.23
N GLY A 206 33.36 -3.07 14.97
CA GLY A 206 32.24 -2.93 14.03
C GLY A 206 32.24 -1.67 13.15
N TRP A 207 33.21 -0.75 13.28
CA TRP A 207 33.30 0.42 12.39
C TRP A 207 33.44 0.02 10.91
N GLN A 208 34.09 -1.11 10.61
CA GLN A 208 34.23 -1.62 9.24
C GLN A 208 32.87 -2.01 8.64
N ALA A 209 31.97 -2.56 9.46
CA ALA A 209 30.64 -2.96 9.01
C ALA A 209 29.79 -1.72 8.67
N LEU A 210 29.90 -0.66 9.48
CA LEU A 210 29.27 0.63 9.21
C LEU A 210 29.82 1.25 7.91
N GLU A 211 31.13 1.24 7.68
CA GLU A 211 31.69 1.74 6.42
C GLU A 211 31.22 0.94 5.21
N ALA A 212 31.19 -0.40 5.31
CA ALA A 212 30.68 -1.23 4.24
C ALA A 212 29.19 -0.94 3.97
N GLN A 213 28.40 -0.64 4.99
CA GLN A 213 26.99 -0.28 4.86
C GLN A 213 26.82 1.11 4.24
N ALA A 214 27.59 2.10 4.67
CA ALA A 214 27.59 3.43 4.09
C ALA A 214 27.97 3.41 2.60
N HIS A 215 28.99 2.61 2.25
CA HIS A 215 29.38 2.38 0.86
C HIS A 215 28.23 1.77 0.06
N ARG A 216 27.53 0.76 0.57
CA ARG A 216 26.37 0.18 -0.13
C ARG A 216 25.30 1.22 -0.40
N TYR A 217 24.86 1.98 0.61
CA TYR A 217 23.85 3.02 0.40
C TYR A 217 24.27 4.07 -0.63
N ARG A 218 25.55 4.46 -0.62
CA ARG A 218 26.10 5.42 -1.59
C ARG A 218 26.05 4.88 -3.01
N GLU A 219 26.45 3.63 -3.23
CA GLU A 219 26.41 3.00 -4.55
C GLU A 219 24.97 2.89 -5.06
N LEU A 220 24.02 2.44 -4.23
CA LEU A 220 22.60 2.38 -4.61
C LEU A 220 22.05 3.75 -5.03
N ALA A 221 22.40 4.82 -4.30
CA ALA A 221 22.00 6.17 -4.63
C ALA A 221 22.68 6.68 -5.93
N LEU A 222 23.98 6.43 -6.09
CA LEU A 222 24.77 6.78 -7.28
C LEU A 222 24.22 6.09 -8.53
N ASP A 223 24.04 4.79 -8.48
CA ASP A 223 23.59 3.97 -9.60
C ASP A 223 22.18 4.37 -10.03
N SER A 224 21.27 4.58 -9.07
CA SER A 224 19.93 5.09 -9.36
C SER A 224 19.97 6.50 -9.97
N ALA A 225 20.77 7.43 -9.42
CA ALA A 225 20.90 8.77 -9.99
C ALA A 225 21.51 8.75 -11.40
N ALA A 226 22.51 7.90 -11.65
CA ALA A 226 23.16 7.75 -12.94
C ALA A 226 22.23 7.13 -13.98
N ALA A 227 21.50 6.07 -13.62
CA ALA A 227 20.54 5.40 -14.49
C ALA A 227 19.38 6.31 -14.93
N ASN A 228 18.99 7.27 -14.07
CA ASN A 228 17.98 8.28 -14.40
C ASN A 228 18.56 9.52 -15.12
N GLY A 229 19.88 9.58 -15.32
CA GLY A 229 20.55 10.75 -15.93
C GLY A 229 20.56 12.00 -15.05
N TRP A 230 20.29 11.85 -13.74
CA TRP A 230 20.31 12.95 -12.78
C TRP A 230 21.71 13.28 -12.29
N ALA A 231 22.60 12.29 -12.23
CA ALA A 231 23.92 12.43 -11.63
C ALA A 231 24.71 13.62 -12.20
N GLY A 232 25.05 14.58 -11.34
CA GLY A 232 25.83 15.77 -11.72
C GLY A 232 25.03 16.84 -12.48
N THR A 233 23.71 16.71 -12.57
CA THR A 233 22.80 17.71 -13.17
C THR A 233 22.06 18.50 -12.08
N THR A 234 21.26 19.49 -12.48
CA THR A 234 20.38 20.22 -11.55
C THR A 234 19.21 19.38 -11.04
N GLN A 235 18.98 18.19 -11.60
CA GLN A 235 17.95 17.25 -11.16
C GLN A 235 18.49 16.21 -10.16
N ASP A 236 19.78 16.22 -9.84
CA ASP A 236 20.39 15.34 -8.86
C ASP A 236 19.78 15.58 -7.47
N PRO A 237 19.05 14.61 -6.88
CA PRO A 237 18.40 14.82 -5.59
C PRO A 237 19.38 14.75 -4.42
N ARG A 238 20.58 14.19 -4.64
CA ARG A 238 21.64 13.98 -3.65
C ARG A 238 22.26 15.29 -3.21
N GLN A 239 22.77 15.34 -1.99
CA GLN A 239 23.27 16.57 -1.38
C GLN A 239 24.73 16.43 -0.96
N PRO A 240 25.54 17.50 -1.06
CA PRO A 240 26.92 17.48 -0.56
C PRO A 240 27.00 17.28 0.96
N SER A 241 25.92 17.58 1.69
CA SER A 241 25.81 17.41 3.14
C SER A 241 24.35 17.33 3.56
N TYR A 242 24.10 16.65 4.68
CA TYR A 242 22.78 16.51 5.30
C TYR A 242 22.78 17.06 6.73
N ASP A 243 21.58 17.30 7.27
CA ASP A 243 21.41 17.62 8.68
C ASP A 243 21.74 16.39 9.54
N PRO A 244 22.74 16.47 10.44
CA PRO A 244 23.07 15.35 11.33
C PRO A 244 21.96 14.93 12.27
N ASP A 245 21.06 15.85 12.64
CA ASP A 245 20.01 15.57 13.62
C ASP A 245 18.80 14.90 12.97
N ALA A 246 18.71 14.89 11.63
CA ALA A 246 17.65 14.22 10.89
C ALA A 246 17.76 12.69 10.91
N LEU A 247 18.99 12.14 10.91
CA LEU A 247 19.28 10.70 10.94
C LEU A 247 20.36 10.40 11.99
N PRO A 248 20.03 10.54 13.30
CA PRO A 248 21.02 10.54 14.38
C PRO A 248 21.66 9.16 14.63
N ASP A 249 20.96 8.07 14.33
CA ASP A 249 21.40 6.69 14.59
C ASP A 249 20.94 5.70 13.50
N GLN A 250 21.37 4.44 13.60
CA GLN A 250 20.99 3.39 12.64
C GLN A 250 19.50 3.09 12.63
N THR A 251 18.81 3.30 13.76
CA THR A 251 17.37 3.03 13.87
C THR A 251 16.58 4.09 13.11
N ALA A 252 16.94 5.37 13.24
CA ALA A 252 16.37 6.47 12.47
C ALA A 252 16.63 6.30 10.96
N ILE A 253 17.82 5.84 10.58
CA ILE A 253 18.15 5.49 9.19
C ILE A 253 17.24 4.38 8.67
N ALA A 254 17.08 3.30 9.42
CA ALA A 254 16.22 2.19 9.04
C ALA A 254 14.74 2.63 8.91
N ALA A 255 14.25 3.46 9.84
CA ALA A 255 12.89 3.98 9.77
C ALA A 255 12.67 4.88 8.54
N ALA A 256 13.62 5.76 8.22
CA ALA A 256 13.55 6.63 7.05
C ALA A 256 13.59 5.83 5.74
N LEU A 257 14.49 4.85 5.64
CA LEU A 257 14.58 3.95 4.48
C LEU A 257 13.31 3.13 4.30
N ALA A 258 12.72 2.60 5.38
CA ALA A 258 11.48 1.85 5.32
C ALA A 258 10.35 2.68 4.68
N ARG A 259 10.16 3.92 5.13
CA ARG A 259 9.13 4.82 4.59
C ARG A 259 9.39 5.23 3.15
N ALA A 260 10.60 5.70 2.85
CA ALA A 260 10.97 6.13 1.50
C ALA A 260 10.90 4.99 0.49
N ALA A 261 11.36 3.79 0.87
CA ALA A 261 11.29 2.62 0.00
C ALA A 261 9.85 2.17 -0.23
N THR A 262 8.99 2.20 0.80
CA THR A 262 7.55 1.88 0.65
C THR A 262 6.87 2.83 -0.35
N ALA A 263 7.17 4.13 -0.29
CA ALA A 263 6.62 5.11 -1.24
C ALA A 263 7.13 4.87 -2.68
N ALA A 264 8.37 4.39 -2.81
CA ALA A 264 9.07 4.29 -4.07
C ALA A 264 8.74 3.04 -4.90
N VAL A 265 8.13 1.98 -4.33
CA VAL A 265 7.91 0.74 -5.10
C VAL A 265 7.13 0.94 -6.42
N PRO A 266 6.03 1.71 -6.53
CA PRO A 266 5.34 1.86 -7.82
C PRO A 266 6.20 2.51 -8.91
N ASN A 267 7.13 3.39 -8.52
CA ASN A 267 7.99 4.19 -9.40
C ASN A 267 9.34 3.52 -9.68
N SER A 268 9.51 2.27 -9.25
CA SER A 268 10.77 1.55 -9.36
C SER A 268 10.68 0.47 -10.43
N SER A 269 11.74 0.33 -11.22
CA SER A 269 11.91 -0.78 -12.16
C SER A 269 12.19 -2.09 -11.44
N ASP A 270 12.89 -2.01 -10.31
CA ASP A 270 13.10 -3.13 -9.39
C ASP A 270 12.18 -2.97 -8.17
N ARG A 271 10.89 -3.23 -8.39
CA ARG A 271 9.88 -3.15 -7.31
C ARG A 271 10.16 -4.14 -6.18
N GLY A 272 10.67 -5.33 -6.52
CA GLY A 272 11.00 -6.38 -5.57
C GLY A 272 12.12 -5.95 -4.64
N GLY A 273 13.26 -5.52 -5.18
CA GLY A 273 14.39 -5.04 -4.37
C GLY A 273 14.04 -3.82 -3.51
N VAL A 274 13.21 -2.91 -4.02
CA VAL A 274 12.72 -1.75 -3.23
C VAL A 274 11.79 -2.19 -2.10
N LEU A 275 10.89 -3.14 -2.33
CA LEU A 275 10.05 -3.69 -1.26
C LEU A 275 10.90 -4.45 -0.23
N ASP A 276 11.92 -5.20 -0.65
CA ASP A 276 12.86 -5.89 0.24
C ASP A 276 13.66 -4.89 1.10
N LEU A 277 14.07 -3.75 0.53
CA LEU A 277 14.66 -2.65 1.29
C LEU A 277 13.68 -2.10 2.34
N ALA A 278 12.40 -1.92 1.97
CA ALA A 278 11.38 -1.44 2.89
C ALA A 278 11.16 -2.41 4.06
N LEU A 279 11.03 -3.71 3.78
CA LEU A 279 10.80 -4.76 4.77
C LEU A 279 12.01 -4.97 5.69
N SER A 280 13.21 -5.07 5.13
CA SER A 280 14.45 -5.24 5.91
C SER A 280 14.72 -4.03 6.82
N SER A 281 14.52 -2.81 6.31
CA SER A 281 14.68 -1.58 7.10
C SER A 281 13.57 -1.45 8.15
N GLY A 282 12.32 -1.77 7.80
CA GLY A 282 11.18 -1.70 8.71
C GLY A 282 11.33 -2.67 9.88
N LEU A 283 11.71 -3.93 9.62
CA LEU A 283 11.97 -4.92 10.67
C LEU A 283 13.15 -4.51 11.55
N THR A 284 14.19 -3.90 10.97
CA THR A 284 15.32 -3.36 11.75
C THR A 284 14.86 -2.26 12.71
N ALA A 285 14.04 -1.32 12.23
CA ALA A 285 13.50 -0.25 13.05
C ALA A 285 12.56 -0.78 14.15
N ARG A 286 11.65 -1.69 13.80
CA ARG A 286 10.68 -2.29 14.74
C ARG A 286 11.35 -3.07 15.86
N ARG A 287 12.36 -3.87 15.56
CA ARG A 287 13.11 -4.67 16.55
C ARG A 287 13.97 -3.81 17.49
N ALA A 288 14.22 -2.55 17.11
CA ALA A 288 14.81 -1.53 17.96
C ALA A 288 13.74 -0.68 18.69
N ASP A 289 12.49 -1.13 18.70
CA ASP A 289 11.33 -0.52 19.37
C ASP A 289 10.98 0.89 18.86
N VAL A 290 11.32 1.19 17.59
CA VAL A 290 10.87 2.41 16.93
C VAL A 290 9.55 2.15 16.20
N ASN A 291 8.55 2.94 16.57
CA ASN A 291 7.31 2.99 15.80
C ASN A 291 7.58 3.76 14.50
N LEU A 292 7.25 3.15 13.35
CA LEU A 292 7.28 3.88 12.10
C LEU A 292 6.12 4.88 12.12
N GLU A 293 6.38 6.14 11.73
CA GLU A 293 5.31 7.06 11.37
C GLU A 293 4.41 6.42 10.30
N ALA A 294 3.18 6.94 10.15
CA ALA A 294 2.20 6.43 9.19
C ALA A 294 2.83 6.19 7.80
N LEU A 295 2.64 4.97 7.30
CA LEU A 295 3.18 4.58 5.99
C LEU A 295 2.40 5.29 4.86
N PRO A 296 3.04 5.53 3.70
CA PRO A 296 2.43 6.26 2.59
C PRO A 296 1.06 5.69 2.16
N GLY A 297 0.08 6.56 1.92
CA GLY A 297 -1.25 6.12 1.45
C GLY A 297 -2.16 5.55 2.54
N ILE A 298 -1.69 5.49 3.79
CA ILE A 298 -2.49 5.24 4.99
C ILE A 298 -2.54 6.56 5.76
N GLY A 299 -3.72 6.98 6.21
CA GLY A 299 -3.95 8.28 6.85
C GLY A 299 -4.76 8.15 8.12
#